data_AF-R5G852-F1
#
_entry.id   AF-R5G852-F1
#
_cell.length_a   1.000
_cell.length_b   1.000
_cell.length_c   1.000
_cell.angle_alpha   90.00
_cell.angle_beta   90.00
_cell.angle_gamma   90.00
#
_symmetry.space_group_name_H-M   'P 1'
#
loop_
_entity.id
_entity.type
_entity.pdbx_description
1 polymer ?
#
loop_
_entity_poly.entity_id
_entity_poly.type
_entity_poly.pdbx_seq_one_letter_code
_entity_poly.pdbx_strand_id
1 'polypeptide(L)'
;MVIFWAGYAFSREYGTPRGHMHAIEDMRNTLRVGNPGIEGDKDMQPGTCWTCKSPDVPRMMNKIGVAEFYKTRWSELGDEIVNPIGCADCHNAENMELQISRPALIEAFERQGIDITKASHQEMRSLVCAQCHVEYYFQKETSYLTFPWDKGMTVEGGEEYYDETDYYDYIHPLSKTPILKAQHPDFEVAQKGIHAQRGVSCADCHMPYMSEGGVKFSDHHITSPLKHIDRTCQTCHRESEETLKQNVYDRQAMALEVRDKLEQQLVRAHLEAEFAWKKGATESEMAPVLKLIRQSQWRWDYGVATHGGSFHAPQEITRILSAGLEKAMEARLKISQVVAQHGFVGDIPLPDISTKEKAQKYIGLNPDELHRKKEEFKKVTVPQWIQSAKEKGTLYTAKAN
;
A
#
# COMPACT_ATOMS: atom_id res chain seq x y z
N MET A 1 9.17 -4.76 -10.38
CA MET A 1 8.21 -5.08 -9.30
C MET A 1 8.25 -6.52 -8.81
N VAL A 2 7.98 -7.55 -9.63
CA VAL A 2 7.97 -8.96 -9.18
C VAL A 2 9.25 -9.36 -8.43
N ILE A 3 10.42 -8.97 -8.97
CA ILE A 3 11.71 -9.24 -8.34
C ILE A 3 11.81 -8.57 -6.96
N PHE A 4 11.51 -7.27 -6.84
CA PHE A 4 11.60 -6.54 -5.58
C PHE A 4 10.81 -7.21 -4.45
N TRP A 5 9.64 -7.76 -4.78
CA TRP A 5 8.75 -8.42 -3.81
C TRP A 5 8.90 -9.94 -3.76
N ALA A 6 9.99 -10.50 -4.28
CA ALA A 6 10.25 -11.93 -4.24
C ALA A 6 10.19 -12.45 -2.80
N GLY A 7 9.52 -13.58 -2.58
CA GLY A 7 9.27 -14.12 -1.23
C GLY A 7 8.10 -13.47 -0.48
N TYR A 8 7.46 -12.45 -1.06
CA TYR A 8 6.31 -11.76 -0.46
C TYR A 8 5.07 -11.82 -1.34
N ALA A 9 3.88 -11.68 -0.75
CA ALA A 9 2.60 -11.87 -1.45
C ALA A 9 2.43 -10.94 -2.67
N PHE A 10 3.02 -9.73 -2.62
CA PHE A 10 2.99 -8.77 -3.73
C PHE A 10 3.70 -9.24 -5.00
N SER A 11 4.63 -10.21 -4.93
CA SER A 11 5.20 -10.83 -6.14
C SER A 11 4.22 -11.73 -6.90
N ARG A 12 3.15 -12.19 -6.23
CA ARG A 12 2.08 -12.97 -6.86
C ARG A 12 1.17 -12.07 -7.67
N GLU A 13 0.75 -10.95 -7.07
CA GLU A 13 -0.11 -9.98 -7.74
C GLU A 13 -0.13 -8.61 -7.06
N TYR A 14 -0.11 -7.58 -7.90
CA TYR A 14 -0.35 -6.19 -7.53
C TYR A 14 -1.12 -5.51 -8.67
N GLY A 15 -2.28 -4.96 -8.36
CA GLY A 15 -3.12 -4.20 -9.28
C GLY A 15 -3.21 -2.74 -8.84
N THR A 16 -3.49 -1.83 -9.78
CA THR A 16 -3.74 -0.43 -9.44
C THR A 16 -5.09 -0.28 -8.73
N PRO A 17 -5.23 0.68 -7.80
CA PRO A 17 -6.49 0.90 -7.11
C PRO A 17 -7.60 1.29 -8.09
N ARG A 18 -8.83 0.88 -7.77
CA ARG A 18 -10.08 1.29 -8.44
C ARG A 18 -11.12 1.73 -7.41
N GLY A 19 -12.34 2.02 -7.84
CA GLY A 19 -13.37 2.59 -6.98
C GLY A 19 -13.67 1.76 -5.72
N HIS A 20 -14.00 2.44 -4.62
CA HIS A 20 -14.27 1.86 -3.30
C HIS A 20 -15.28 0.70 -3.31
N MET A 21 -16.26 0.73 -4.21
CA MET A 21 -17.25 -0.35 -4.40
C MET A 21 -16.63 -1.72 -4.70
N HIS A 22 -15.42 -1.76 -5.24
CA HIS A 22 -14.72 -2.99 -5.58
C HIS A 22 -13.83 -3.53 -4.46
N ALA A 23 -13.73 -2.86 -3.31
CA ALA A 23 -12.79 -3.24 -2.25
C ALA A 23 -12.93 -4.71 -1.81
N ILE A 24 -14.16 -5.20 -1.61
CA ILE A 24 -14.44 -6.60 -1.26
C ILE A 24 -14.17 -7.54 -2.43
N GLU A 25 -14.54 -7.13 -3.64
CA GLU A 25 -14.30 -7.91 -4.87
C GLU A 25 -12.79 -8.14 -5.08
N ASP A 26 -11.99 -7.09 -4.94
CA ASP A 26 -10.55 -7.12 -5.10
C ASP A 26 -9.87 -7.96 -4.00
N MET A 27 -10.36 -7.88 -2.76
CA MET A 27 -9.91 -8.76 -1.68
C MET A 27 -10.17 -10.24 -2.00
N ARG A 28 -11.33 -10.57 -2.55
CA ARG A 28 -11.67 -11.94 -2.94
C ARG A 28 -10.89 -12.41 -4.15
N ASN A 29 -10.57 -11.51 -5.09
CA ASN A 29 -9.91 -11.84 -6.34
C ASN A 29 -8.39 -11.89 -6.25
N THR A 30 -7.77 -11.16 -5.32
CA THR A 30 -6.33 -11.04 -5.35
C THR A 30 -5.59 -12.34 -4.99
N LEU A 31 -4.50 -12.64 -5.69
CA LEU A 31 -3.62 -13.78 -5.36
C LEU A 31 -2.90 -13.61 -4.01
N ARG A 32 -2.90 -12.41 -3.44
CA ARG A 32 -2.18 -12.10 -2.19
C ARG A 32 -2.77 -12.76 -0.94
N VAL A 33 -4.08 -12.98 -0.93
CA VAL A 33 -4.79 -13.66 0.18
C VAL A 33 -4.80 -15.18 0.04
N GLY A 34 -4.33 -15.69 -1.10
CA GLY A 34 -4.33 -17.13 -1.39
C GLY A 34 -5.74 -17.69 -1.63
N ASN A 35 -5.87 -18.98 -1.35
CA ASN A 35 -7.01 -19.83 -1.73
C ASN A 35 -7.39 -20.79 -0.58
N PRO A 36 -7.63 -20.29 0.64
CA PRO A 36 -7.81 -21.15 1.82
C PRO A 36 -8.94 -22.17 1.60
N GLY A 37 -8.67 -23.43 1.93
CA GLY A 37 -9.56 -24.57 1.74
C GLY A 37 -9.42 -25.31 0.41
N ILE A 38 -8.72 -24.74 -0.58
CA ILE A 38 -8.49 -25.41 -1.88
C ILE A 38 -7.25 -26.30 -1.79
N GLU A 39 -7.41 -27.60 -2.04
CA GLU A 39 -6.31 -28.59 -1.99
C GLU A 39 -5.50 -28.58 -0.67
N GLY A 40 -6.16 -28.25 0.44
CA GLY A 40 -5.51 -28.16 1.76
C GLY A 40 -4.73 -26.87 2.02
N ASP A 41 -4.78 -25.89 1.10
CA ASP A 41 -4.20 -24.56 1.30
C ASP A 41 -4.80 -23.92 2.57
N LYS A 42 -3.93 -23.33 3.40
CA LYS A 42 -4.31 -22.56 4.60
C LYS A 42 -4.31 -21.06 4.29
N ASP A 43 -4.85 -20.27 5.21
CA ASP A 43 -4.74 -18.82 5.12
C ASP A 43 -3.29 -18.37 5.07
N MET A 44 -3.03 -17.44 4.15
CA MET A 44 -1.76 -16.74 4.04
C MET A 44 -1.76 -15.40 4.77
N GLN A 45 -2.95 -14.85 5.04
CA GLN A 45 -3.12 -13.49 5.53
C GLN A 45 -3.98 -13.48 6.80
N PRO A 46 -3.71 -12.57 7.74
CA PRO A 46 -4.57 -12.38 8.91
C PRO A 46 -5.85 -11.65 8.55
N GLY A 47 -6.82 -11.68 9.48
CA GLY A 47 -8.06 -10.91 9.42
C GLY A 47 -7.81 -9.40 9.30
N THR A 48 -6.66 -8.93 9.76
CA THR A 48 -6.19 -7.54 9.61
C THR A 48 -6.25 -7.04 8.17
N CYS A 49 -6.10 -7.90 7.16
CA CYS A 49 -6.22 -7.50 5.75
C CYS A 49 -7.61 -6.95 5.36
N TRP A 50 -8.66 -7.22 6.16
CA TRP A 50 -9.98 -6.65 5.95
C TRP A 50 -10.14 -5.21 6.45
N THR A 51 -9.27 -4.73 7.33
CA THR A 51 -9.47 -3.50 8.13
C THR A 51 -9.88 -2.29 7.29
N CYS A 52 -9.25 -2.12 6.13
CA CYS A 52 -9.41 -0.95 5.27
C CYS A 52 -10.31 -1.24 4.05
N LYS A 53 -11.30 -2.13 4.17
CA LYS A 53 -12.06 -2.64 3.01
C LYS A 53 -13.58 -2.61 3.18
N SER A 54 -14.09 -2.38 4.40
CA SER A 54 -15.51 -2.58 4.69
C SER A 54 -15.99 -1.90 5.98
N PRO A 55 -17.24 -1.40 6.02
CA PRO A 55 -17.91 -0.98 7.24
C PRO A 55 -18.27 -2.13 8.17
N ASP A 56 -18.16 -3.40 7.73
CA ASP A 56 -18.31 -4.56 8.62
C ASP A 56 -17.16 -4.68 9.61
N VAL A 57 -16.03 -4.03 9.37
CA VAL A 57 -14.86 -4.06 10.26
C VAL A 57 -15.18 -3.49 11.64
N PRO A 58 -15.66 -2.24 11.80
CA PRO A 58 -16.00 -1.70 13.12
C PRO A 58 -17.12 -2.50 13.79
N ARG A 59 -18.09 -3.02 13.01
CA ARG A 59 -19.13 -3.95 13.51
C ARG A 59 -18.49 -5.20 14.13
N MET A 60 -17.53 -5.81 13.44
CA MET A 60 -16.85 -7.01 13.92
C MET A 60 -15.91 -6.70 15.09
N MET A 61 -15.14 -5.62 15.04
CA MET A 61 -14.31 -5.17 16.17
C MET A 61 -15.15 -4.93 17.43
N ASN A 62 -16.35 -4.36 17.31
CA ASN A 62 -17.27 -4.20 18.45
C ASN A 62 -17.80 -5.54 18.97
N LYS A 63 -18.00 -6.52 18.09
CA LYS A 63 -18.56 -7.84 18.44
C LYS A 63 -17.54 -8.75 19.11
N ILE A 64 -16.31 -8.81 18.58
CA ILE A 64 -15.29 -9.77 19.03
C ILE A 64 -14.10 -9.12 19.75
N GLY A 65 -13.99 -7.79 19.72
CA GLY A 65 -12.86 -7.03 20.25
C GLY A 65 -11.82 -6.72 19.17
N VAL A 66 -11.15 -5.57 19.27
CA VAL A 66 -10.16 -5.08 18.29
C VAL A 66 -8.96 -6.04 18.18
N ALA A 67 -8.36 -6.41 19.30
CA ALA A 67 -7.20 -7.30 19.31
C ALA A 67 -7.54 -8.70 18.78
N GLU A 68 -8.72 -9.23 19.11
CA GLU A 68 -9.16 -10.54 18.62
C GLU A 68 -9.51 -10.50 17.13
N PHE A 69 -10.07 -9.40 16.62
CA PHE A 69 -10.28 -9.20 15.18
C PHE A 69 -8.97 -9.37 14.39
N TYR A 70 -7.89 -8.74 14.85
CA TYR A 70 -6.59 -8.82 14.16
C TYR A 70 -5.96 -10.22 14.19
N LYS A 71 -6.24 -11.01 15.23
CA LYS A 71 -5.73 -12.39 15.36
C LYS A 71 -6.47 -13.42 14.50
N THR A 72 -7.66 -13.08 14.00
CA THR A 72 -8.41 -14.00 13.12
C THR A 72 -7.63 -14.30 11.84
N ARG A 73 -7.97 -15.39 11.16
CA ARG A 73 -7.49 -15.63 9.79
C ARG A 73 -8.37 -14.89 8.78
N TRP A 74 -7.80 -14.49 7.64
CA TRP A 74 -8.56 -13.76 6.61
C TRP A 74 -9.85 -14.49 6.20
N SER A 75 -9.80 -15.81 6.01
CA SER A 75 -10.96 -16.62 5.61
C SER A 75 -12.06 -16.75 6.66
N GLU A 76 -11.74 -16.60 7.95
CA GLU A 76 -12.71 -16.74 9.05
C GLU A 76 -13.75 -15.63 9.06
N LEU A 77 -13.42 -14.49 8.48
CA LEU A 77 -14.30 -13.32 8.41
C LEU A 77 -14.96 -13.18 7.02
N GLY A 78 -14.74 -14.13 6.11
CA GLY A 78 -15.16 -14.00 4.71
C GLY A 78 -16.68 -13.92 4.48
N ASP A 79 -17.47 -14.46 5.41
CA ASP A 79 -18.94 -14.41 5.45
C ASP A 79 -19.51 -13.34 6.40
N GLU A 80 -18.63 -12.62 7.11
CA GLU A 80 -18.99 -11.48 7.97
C GLU A 80 -18.63 -10.14 7.32
N ILE A 81 -17.55 -10.09 6.54
CA ILE A 81 -17.04 -8.87 5.90
C ILE A 81 -17.38 -8.91 4.42
N VAL A 82 -18.52 -8.31 4.08
CA VAL A 82 -19.17 -8.52 2.78
C VAL A 82 -19.63 -7.24 2.11
N ASN A 83 -19.76 -6.15 2.86
CA ASN A 83 -20.15 -4.85 2.33
C ASN A 83 -18.89 -4.07 1.92
N PRO A 84 -18.83 -3.44 0.73
CA PRO A 84 -17.73 -2.56 0.37
C PRO A 84 -17.71 -1.30 1.24
N ILE A 85 -16.59 -0.57 1.20
CA ILE A 85 -16.39 0.69 1.91
C ILE A 85 -17.64 1.57 1.80
N GLY A 86 -18.13 2.07 2.93
CA GLY A 86 -19.43 2.73 3.01
C GLY A 86 -19.55 3.72 4.16
N CYS A 87 -20.78 4.16 4.46
CA CYS A 87 -21.06 5.29 5.34
C CYS A 87 -20.39 5.14 6.72
N ALA A 88 -20.54 3.98 7.36
CA ALA A 88 -20.05 3.72 8.71
C ALA A 88 -18.52 3.64 8.83
N ASP A 89 -17.78 3.67 7.71
CA ASP A 89 -16.33 3.82 7.77
C ASP A 89 -15.90 5.24 8.13
N CYS A 90 -16.71 6.24 7.74
CA CYS A 90 -16.34 7.65 7.83
C CYS A 90 -17.34 8.51 8.62
N HIS A 91 -18.56 8.02 8.85
CA HIS A 91 -19.64 8.75 9.50
C HIS A 91 -20.17 8.01 10.73
N ASN A 92 -20.51 8.79 11.75
CA ASN A 92 -21.32 8.32 12.86
C ASN A 92 -22.74 8.01 12.37
N ALA A 93 -23.27 6.83 12.73
CA ALA A 93 -24.58 6.38 12.23
C ALA A 93 -25.79 7.12 12.84
N GLU A 94 -25.62 7.81 13.96
CA GLU A 94 -26.71 8.50 14.67
C GLU A 94 -26.86 9.95 14.19
N ASN A 95 -25.75 10.66 13.97
CA ASN A 95 -25.76 12.09 13.65
C ASN A 95 -25.09 12.45 12.31
N MET A 96 -24.52 11.47 11.60
CA MET A 96 -23.82 11.64 10.32
C MET A 96 -22.56 12.53 10.36
N GLU A 97 -22.06 12.89 11.54
CA GLU A 97 -20.78 13.60 11.68
C GLU A 97 -19.62 12.72 11.22
N LEU A 98 -18.53 13.34 10.77
CA LEU A 98 -17.31 12.61 10.43
C LEU A 98 -16.75 11.96 11.69
N GLN A 99 -16.46 10.65 11.60
CA GLN A 99 -15.93 9.87 12.70
C GLN A 99 -14.78 8.98 12.23
N ILE A 100 -13.79 8.80 13.11
CA ILE A 100 -12.75 7.80 12.96
C ILE A 100 -13.24 6.51 13.63
N SER A 101 -13.44 5.48 12.81
CA SER A 101 -13.91 4.16 13.20
C SER A 101 -12.78 3.14 13.32
N ARG A 102 -11.56 3.48 12.90
CA ARG A 102 -10.37 2.61 12.96
C ARG A 102 -9.43 3.00 14.11
N PRO A 103 -9.26 2.14 15.14
CA PRO A 103 -8.44 2.44 16.31
C PRO A 103 -6.97 2.77 15.99
N ALA A 104 -6.37 2.08 15.01
CA ALA A 104 -4.96 2.25 14.66
C ALA A 104 -4.56 3.71 14.34
N LEU A 105 -5.46 4.51 13.76
CA LEU A 105 -5.22 5.93 13.51
C LEU A 105 -5.17 6.74 14.81
N ILE A 106 -6.12 6.49 15.72
CA ILE A 106 -6.17 7.13 17.05
C ILE A 106 -4.88 6.80 17.81
N GLU A 107 -4.56 5.51 17.90
CA GLU A 107 -3.39 5.02 18.62
C GLU A 107 -2.08 5.58 18.05
N ALA A 108 -1.97 5.73 16.73
CA ALA A 108 -0.79 6.30 16.10
C ALA A 108 -0.56 7.77 16.49
N PHE A 109 -1.61 8.58 16.53
CA PHE A 109 -1.52 9.96 16.98
C PHE A 109 -1.34 10.08 18.50
N GLU A 110 -1.97 9.20 19.29
CA GLU A 110 -1.76 9.15 20.74
C GLU A 110 -0.28 8.86 21.09
N ARG A 111 0.39 7.95 20.36
CA ARG A 111 1.83 7.70 20.52
C ARG A 111 2.70 8.91 20.17
N GLN A 112 2.19 9.84 19.36
CA GLN A 112 2.83 11.14 19.09
C GLN A 112 2.45 12.23 20.10
N GLY A 113 1.58 11.94 21.08
CA GLY A 113 1.04 12.92 22.01
C GLY A 113 0.02 13.88 21.39
N ILE A 114 -0.60 13.50 20.27
CA ILE A 114 -1.59 14.30 19.55
C ILE A 114 -2.99 13.75 19.84
N ASP A 115 -3.85 14.60 20.37
CA ASP A 115 -5.25 14.29 20.65
C ASP A 115 -6.13 14.63 19.43
N ILE A 116 -6.44 13.61 18.63
CA ILE A 116 -7.19 13.79 17.38
C ILE A 116 -8.66 14.17 17.58
N THR A 117 -9.20 14.03 18.80
CA THR A 117 -10.58 14.43 19.08
C THR A 117 -10.77 15.95 19.00
N LYS A 118 -9.66 16.70 19.02
CA LYS A 118 -9.62 18.16 18.85
C LYS A 118 -9.42 18.59 17.40
N ALA A 119 -9.36 17.65 16.45
CA ALA A 119 -9.23 17.97 15.04
C ALA A 119 -10.38 18.86 14.58
N SER A 120 -10.04 19.93 13.86
CA SER A 120 -11.01 20.79 13.20
C SER A 120 -11.77 20.01 12.13
N HIS A 121 -12.93 20.52 11.71
CA HIS A 121 -13.69 19.94 10.63
C HIS A 121 -12.86 19.80 9.33
N GLN A 122 -11.98 20.76 9.04
CA GLN A 122 -11.12 20.72 7.87
C GLN A 122 -10.04 19.63 7.96
N GLU A 123 -9.49 19.38 9.14
CA GLU A 123 -8.56 18.26 9.36
C GLU A 123 -9.28 16.91 9.26
N MET A 124 -10.49 16.82 9.82
CA MET A 124 -11.32 15.60 9.74
C MET A 124 -11.63 15.18 8.29
N ARG A 125 -11.74 16.14 7.36
CA ARG A 125 -11.91 15.90 5.91
C ARG A 125 -10.71 15.23 5.22
N SER A 126 -9.59 15.10 5.92
CA SER A 126 -8.45 14.27 5.52
C SER A 126 -8.25 13.07 6.43
N LEU A 127 -8.50 13.21 7.74
CA LEU A 127 -8.29 12.12 8.72
C LEU A 127 -9.21 10.92 8.48
N VAL A 128 -10.44 11.13 8.00
CA VAL A 128 -11.31 9.99 7.65
C VAL A 128 -10.73 9.14 6.51
N CYS A 129 -9.93 9.74 5.62
CA CYS A 129 -9.19 9.03 4.58
C CYS A 129 -7.96 8.31 5.16
N ALA A 130 -7.27 8.96 6.11
CA ALA A 130 -6.07 8.46 6.79
C ALA A 130 -6.32 7.22 7.66
N GLN A 131 -7.57 6.80 7.85
CA GLN A 131 -7.89 5.50 8.45
C GLN A 131 -7.36 4.32 7.62
N CYS A 132 -7.21 4.53 6.31
CA CYS A 132 -6.89 3.49 5.33
C CYS A 132 -5.71 3.86 4.43
N HIS A 133 -5.62 5.14 4.02
CA HIS A 133 -4.66 5.65 3.04
C HIS A 133 -3.34 6.08 3.69
N VAL A 134 -2.68 5.12 4.33
CA VAL A 134 -1.47 5.30 5.13
C VAL A 134 -0.53 4.11 5.00
N GLU A 135 0.74 4.31 5.33
CA GLU A 135 1.69 3.23 5.57
C GLU A 135 1.39 2.51 6.88
N TYR A 136 1.54 1.19 6.86
CA TYR A 136 1.29 0.34 8.01
C TYR A 136 2.07 -0.96 7.95
N TYR A 137 2.27 -1.56 9.13
CA TYR A 137 2.74 -2.94 9.26
C TYR A 137 1.85 -3.72 10.23
N PHE A 138 2.11 -5.03 10.30
CA PHE A 138 1.50 -5.91 11.27
C PHE A 138 2.54 -6.32 12.31
N GLN A 139 2.25 -6.07 13.58
CA GLN A 139 3.12 -6.54 14.65
C GLN A 139 3.30 -8.05 14.57
N LYS A 140 4.55 -8.51 14.73
CA LYS A 140 4.87 -9.93 14.77
C LYS A 140 4.02 -10.61 15.86
N GLU A 141 3.65 -11.87 15.64
CA GLU A 141 2.82 -12.71 16.52
C GLU A 141 1.33 -12.33 16.62
N THR A 142 0.99 -11.05 16.78
CA THR A 142 -0.40 -10.61 17.00
C THR A 142 -1.12 -10.18 15.72
N SER A 143 -0.38 -9.88 14.66
CA SER A 143 -0.90 -9.27 13.42
C SER A 143 -1.60 -7.92 13.65
N TYR A 144 -1.31 -7.25 14.76
CA TYR A 144 -1.95 -5.98 15.13
C TYR A 144 -1.55 -4.87 14.16
N LEU A 145 -2.54 -4.19 13.56
CA LEU A 145 -2.33 -3.11 12.61
C LEU A 145 -1.68 -1.91 13.31
N THR A 146 -0.52 -1.48 12.85
CA THR A 146 0.21 -0.36 13.45
C THR A 146 0.76 0.57 12.37
N PHE A 147 0.62 1.89 12.57
CA PHE A 147 1.25 2.89 11.71
C PHE A 147 2.64 3.26 12.30
N PRO A 148 3.73 3.19 11.52
CA PRO A 148 5.11 3.38 12.00
C PRO A 148 5.46 4.87 12.14
N TRP A 149 4.66 5.60 12.91
CA TRP A 149 4.70 7.07 12.96
C TRP A 149 5.40 7.63 14.21
N ASP A 150 5.92 6.78 15.08
CA ASP A 150 6.54 7.17 16.36
C ASP A 150 7.78 8.07 16.17
N LYS A 151 8.43 8.02 15.00
CA LYS A 151 9.54 8.91 14.58
C LYS A 151 9.11 9.96 13.55
N GLY A 152 7.82 10.23 13.46
CA GLY A 152 7.20 11.13 12.49
C GLY A 152 6.83 10.45 11.17
N MET A 153 6.09 11.18 10.33
CA MET A 153 5.53 10.70 9.06
C MET A 153 6.43 10.99 7.85
N THR A 154 7.75 10.86 7.99
CA THR A 154 8.69 10.94 6.86
C THR A 154 9.17 9.55 6.49
N VAL A 155 9.66 9.35 5.25
CA VAL A 155 10.24 8.05 4.86
C VAL A 155 11.45 7.72 5.74
N GLU A 156 12.24 8.71 6.15
CA GLU A 156 13.36 8.53 7.07
C GLU A 156 12.90 8.20 8.49
N GLY A 157 11.82 8.82 8.98
CA GLY A 157 11.26 8.50 10.29
C GLY A 157 10.74 7.07 10.36
N GLY A 158 10.00 6.63 9.33
CA GLY A 158 9.58 5.23 9.21
C GLY A 158 10.76 4.26 9.14
N GLU A 159 11.82 4.61 8.40
CA GLU A 159 13.07 3.82 8.35
C GLU A 159 13.73 3.70 9.74
N GLU A 160 13.89 4.83 10.44
CA GLU A 160 14.47 4.86 11.79
C GLU A 160 13.67 4.00 12.76
N TYR A 161 12.33 4.12 12.74
CA TYR A 161 11.44 3.32 13.58
C TYR A 161 11.60 1.81 13.34
N TYR A 162 11.62 1.39 12.07
CA TYR A 162 11.75 -0.02 11.73
C TYR A 162 13.15 -0.58 12.03
N ASP A 163 14.18 0.25 11.87
CA ASP A 163 15.56 -0.15 12.17
C ASP A 163 15.79 -0.25 13.70
N GLU A 164 15.18 0.62 14.52
CA GLU A 164 15.25 0.51 16.00
C GLU A 164 14.55 -0.73 16.56
N THR A 165 13.61 -1.30 15.82
CA THR A 165 12.83 -2.48 16.21
C THR A 165 13.31 -3.77 15.53
N ASP A 166 14.41 -3.71 14.78
CA ASP A 166 14.91 -4.81 13.93
C ASP A 166 13.79 -5.45 13.08
N TYR A 167 12.84 -4.64 12.63
CA TYR A 167 11.66 -5.10 11.91
C TYR A 167 11.96 -5.36 10.42
N TYR A 168 11.30 -6.38 9.88
CA TYR A 168 11.26 -6.67 8.46
C TYR A 168 9.96 -7.40 8.13
N ASP A 169 9.39 -7.12 6.97
CA ASP A 169 8.19 -7.81 6.48
C ASP A 169 8.53 -9.18 5.89
N TYR A 170 9.67 -9.29 5.20
CA TYR A 170 10.17 -10.54 4.66
C TYR A 170 11.68 -10.51 4.40
N ILE A 171 12.27 -11.69 4.27
CA ILE A 171 13.64 -11.84 3.79
C ILE A 171 13.60 -12.14 2.30
N HIS A 172 14.21 -11.27 1.51
CA HIS A 172 14.24 -11.39 0.07
C HIS A 172 15.05 -12.64 -0.36
N PRO A 173 14.48 -13.60 -1.12
CA PRO A 173 15.11 -14.91 -1.33
C PRO A 173 16.37 -14.87 -2.20
N LEU A 174 16.49 -13.88 -3.10
CA LEU A 174 17.65 -13.73 -3.98
C LEU A 174 18.82 -13.04 -3.25
N SER A 175 18.63 -11.78 -2.86
CA SER A 175 19.67 -10.98 -2.18
C SER A 175 19.87 -11.30 -0.70
N LYS A 176 18.97 -12.04 -0.05
CA LYS A 176 18.94 -12.31 1.41
C LYS A 176 18.70 -11.06 2.28
N THR A 177 18.30 -9.95 1.67
CA THR A 177 18.04 -8.70 2.39
C THR A 177 16.78 -8.80 3.26
N PRO A 178 16.80 -8.34 4.52
CA PRO A 178 15.59 -8.10 5.31
C PRO A 178 14.88 -6.83 4.79
N ILE A 179 13.72 -6.98 4.16
CA ILE A 179 13.02 -5.92 3.44
C ILE A 179 11.84 -5.36 4.25
N LEU A 180 11.64 -4.05 4.10
CA LEU A 180 10.43 -3.32 4.46
C LEU A 180 9.52 -3.17 3.23
N LYS A 181 8.23 -3.41 3.40
CA LYS A 181 7.21 -3.14 2.38
C LYS A 181 6.48 -1.85 2.78
N ALA A 182 6.39 -0.91 1.84
CA ALA A 182 5.55 0.28 2.00
C ALA A 182 4.16 0.09 1.36
N GLN A 183 3.09 0.49 2.03
CA GLN A 183 1.71 0.41 1.57
C GLN A 183 1.11 1.81 1.53
N HIS A 184 0.78 2.29 0.33
CA HIS A 184 -0.01 3.51 0.09
C HIS A 184 0.13 4.63 1.16
N PRO A 185 1.33 5.21 1.36
CA PRO A 185 1.58 6.31 2.32
C PRO A 185 0.98 7.64 1.82
N ASP A 186 -0.28 7.62 1.41
CA ASP A 186 -0.93 8.72 0.71
C ASP A 186 -1.10 9.93 1.63
N PHE A 187 -1.54 9.72 2.87
CA PHE A 187 -1.70 10.79 3.85
C PHE A 187 -0.35 11.39 4.23
N GLU A 188 0.64 10.56 4.55
CA GLU A 188 1.98 10.99 4.97
C GLU A 188 2.65 11.81 3.88
N VAL A 189 2.59 11.34 2.63
CA VAL A 189 3.15 12.05 1.47
C VAL A 189 2.35 13.33 1.20
N ALA A 190 1.02 13.29 1.26
CA ALA A 190 0.20 14.48 1.04
C ALA A 190 0.54 15.61 2.03
N GLN A 191 0.81 15.29 3.30
CA GLN A 191 1.24 16.28 4.29
C GLN A 191 2.55 17.00 3.95
N LYS A 192 3.39 16.42 3.08
CA LYS A 192 4.63 17.06 2.57
C LYS A 192 4.39 17.95 1.36
N GLY A 193 3.17 17.93 0.83
CA GLY A 193 2.74 18.67 -0.34
C GLY A 193 2.26 20.08 -0.04
N ILE A 194 2.36 20.97 -1.04
CA ILE A 194 1.92 22.36 -0.89
C ILE A 194 0.42 22.48 -0.61
N HIS A 195 -0.41 21.58 -1.16
CA HIS A 195 -1.86 21.62 -0.95
C HIS A 195 -2.20 21.42 0.54
N ALA A 196 -1.69 20.36 1.17
CA ALA A 196 -1.91 20.10 2.59
C ALA A 196 -1.28 21.19 3.48
N GLN A 197 -0.08 21.68 3.14
CA GLN A 197 0.57 22.80 3.85
C GLN A 197 -0.26 24.10 3.81
N ARG A 198 -1.16 24.25 2.83
CA ARG A 198 -2.10 25.38 2.72
C ARG A 198 -3.50 25.05 3.25
N GLY A 199 -3.68 23.91 3.91
CA GLY A 199 -4.93 23.49 4.53
C GLY A 199 -5.95 22.90 3.57
N VAL A 200 -5.57 22.54 2.33
CA VAL A 200 -6.46 21.82 1.39
C VAL A 200 -6.56 20.36 1.84
N SER A 201 -7.79 19.90 2.06
CA SER A 201 -8.10 18.55 2.52
C SER A 201 -8.21 17.56 1.36
N CYS A 202 -8.13 16.26 1.67
CA CYS A 202 -8.39 15.19 0.70
C CYS A 202 -9.76 15.38 0.03
N ALA A 203 -10.78 15.70 0.82
CA ALA A 203 -12.15 15.90 0.35
C ALA A 203 -12.32 17.11 -0.57
N ASP A 204 -11.47 18.14 -0.51
CA ASP A 204 -11.59 19.30 -1.42
C ASP A 204 -11.33 18.91 -2.88
N CYS A 205 -10.48 17.91 -3.12
CA CYS A 205 -10.20 17.42 -4.47
C CYS A 205 -11.01 16.16 -4.81
N HIS A 206 -11.15 15.22 -3.88
CA HIS A 206 -11.73 13.91 -4.16
C HIS A 206 -13.22 13.80 -3.87
N MET A 207 -13.78 14.74 -3.11
CA MET A 207 -15.20 14.81 -2.75
C MET A 207 -15.71 16.26 -2.88
N PRO A 208 -15.60 16.87 -4.08
CA PRO A 208 -15.95 18.28 -4.26
C PRO A 208 -17.41 18.52 -3.92
N TYR A 209 -17.72 19.74 -3.50
CA TYR A 209 -19.10 20.12 -3.29
C TYR A 209 -19.84 20.23 -4.62
N MET A 210 -21.05 19.70 -4.66
CA MET A 210 -22.03 19.87 -5.73
C MET A 210 -23.20 20.70 -5.23
N SER A 211 -23.90 21.35 -6.16
CA SER A 211 -25.10 22.10 -5.89
C SER A 211 -26.19 21.69 -6.87
N GLU A 212 -27.25 21.07 -6.37
CA GLU A 212 -28.44 20.73 -7.15
C GLU A 212 -29.68 21.28 -6.44
N GLY A 213 -30.54 21.99 -7.17
CA GLY A 213 -31.77 22.56 -6.59
C GLY A 213 -31.56 23.50 -5.39
N GLY A 214 -30.38 24.13 -5.27
CA GLY A 214 -30.03 25.00 -4.14
C GLY A 214 -29.53 24.27 -2.89
N VAL A 215 -29.43 22.94 -2.93
CA VAL A 215 -28.84 22.12 -1.86
C VAL A 215 -27.38 21.83 -2.18
N LYS A 216 -26.50 22.13 -1.23
CA LYS A 216 -25.07 21.83 -1.32
C LYS A 216 -24.78 20.49 -0.64
N PHE A 217 -24.10 19.59 -1.32
CA PHE A 217 -23.70 18.28 -0.79
C PHE A 217 -22.34 17.87 -1.34
N SER A 218 -21.65 16.93 -0.69
CA SER A 218 -20.37 16.41 -1.17
C SER A 218 -20.58 15.27 -2.16
N ASP A 219 -19.87 15.31 -3.29
CA ASP A 219 -19.82 14.18 -4.21
C ASP A 219 -19.12 13.00 -3.54
N HIS A 220 -19.82 11.90 -3.32
CA HIS A 220 -19.28 10.68 -2.72
C HIS A 220 -18.74 9.69 -3.77
N HIS A 221 -18.82 10.03 -5.06
CA HIS A 221 -18.15 9.26 -6.10
C HIS A 221 -16.65 9.60 -6.15
N ILE A 222 -15.93 9.12 -5.13
CA ILE A 222 -14.49 9.31 -4.98
C ILE A 222 -13.78 8.74 -6.22
N THR A 223 -13.26 9.65 -7.04
CA THR A 223 -12.63 9.34 -8.33
C THR A 223 -11.44 10.27 -8.56
N SER A 224 -10.82 10.18 -9.74
CA SER A 224 -9.76 11.11 -10.13
C SER A 224 -10.32 12.54 -10.22
N PRO A 225 -9.75 13.52 -9.48
CA PRO A 225 -10.17 14.92 -9.53
C PRO A 225 -10.08 15.52 -10.94
N LEU A 226 -9.18 14.99 -11.79
CA LEU A 226 -9.01 15.40 -13.18
C LEU A 226 -10.24 15.15 -14.07
N LYS A 227 -11.23 14.40 -13.60
CA LYS A 227 -12.52 14.22 -14.32
C LYS A 227 -13.47 15.41 -14.14
N HIS A 228 -13.21 16.26 -13.15
CA HIS A 228 -14.11 17.30 -12.69
C HIS A 228 -13.32 18.55 -12.28
N ILE A 229 -12.47 19.04 -13.18
CA ILE A 229 -11.51 20.12 -12.89
C ILE A 229 -12.23 21.42 -12.52
N ASP A 230 -13.37 21.69 -13.18
CA ASP A 230 -14.29 22.80 -12.94
C ASP A 230 -14.66 22.98 -11.46
N ARG A 231 -14.94 21.88 -10.77
CA ARG A 231 -15.43 21.86 -9.38
C ARG A 231 -14.41 21.34 -8.36
N THR A 232 -13.23 20.95 -8.81
CA THR A 232 -12.10 20.58 -7.96
C THR A 232 -11.03 21.68 -8.01
N CYS A 233 -10.21 21.72 -9.06
CA CYS A 233 -9.08 22.64 -9.16
C CYS A 233 -9.49 24.10 -9.41
N GLN A 234 -10.46 24.35 -10.30
CA GLN A 234 -10.84 25.71 -10.71
C GLN A 234 -11.65 26.49 -9.66
N THR A 235 -11.95 25.86 -8.54
CA THR A 235 -12.42 26.55 -7.33
C THR A 235 -11.35 27.48 -6.75
N CYS A 236 -10.07 27.17 -6.99
CA CYS A 236 -8.91 27.92 -6.47
C CYS A 236 -7.98 28.44 -7.58
N HIS A 237 -7.90 27.73 -8.70
CA HIS A 237 -7.01 28.02 -9.83
C HIS A 237 -7.75 28.76 -10.96
N ARG A 238 -7.03 29.60 -11.72
CA ARG A 238 -7.61 30.43 -12.79
C ARG A 238 -7.19 29.99 -14.20
N GLU A 239 -6.31 29.02 -14.28
CA GLU A 239 -5.83 28.41 -15.52
C GLU A 239 -6.91 27.52 -16.17
N SER A 240 -6.73 27.24 -17.47
CA SER A 240 -7.65 26.33 -18.19
C SER A 240 -7.55 24.89 -17.66
N GLU A 241 -8.61 24.11 -17.89
CA GLU A 241 -8.63 22.70 -17.50
C GLU A 241 -7.48 21.92 -18.14
N GLU A 242 -7.21 22.17 -19.42
CA GLU A 242 -6.11 21.55 -20.16
C GLU A 242 -4.76 21.87 -19.53
N THR A 243 -4.53 23.12 -19.13
CA THR A 243 -3.28 23.55 -18.50
C THR A 243 -3.09 22.85 -17.15
N LEU A 244 -4.14 22.81 -16.32
CA LEU A 244 -4.08 22.15 -15.01
C LEU A 244 -3.88 20.64 -15.15
N LYS A 245 -4.57 20.01 -16.09
CA LYS A 245 -4.40 18.58 -16.39
C LYS A 245 -3.00 18.27 -16.89
N GLN A 246 -2.46 19.07 -17.81
CA GLN A 246 -1.11 18.90 -18.33
C GLN A 246 -0.07 19.07 -17.22
N ASN A 247 -0.24 20.05 -16.34
CA ASN A 247 0.62 20.21 -15.17
C ASN A 247 0.68 18.91 -14.36
N VAL A 248 -0.45 18.26 -14.08
CA VAL A 248 -0.45 16.97 -13.34
C VAL A 248 0.33 15.90 -14.08
N TYR A 249 0.11 15.75 -15.39
CA TYR A 249 0.84 14.77 -16.20
C TYR A 249 2.34 15.04 -16.26
N ASP A 250 2.76 16.30 -16.32
CA ASP A 250 4.17 16.66 -16.32
C ASP A 250 4.86 16.23 -15.01
N ARG A 251 4.22 16.48 -13.85
CA ARG A 251 4.78 16.03 -12.55
C ARG A 251 4.85 14.50 -12.48
N GLN A 252 3.82 13.81 -12.98
CA GLN A 252 3.81 12.35 -13.05
C GLN A 252 4.96 11.83 -13.92
N ALA A 253 5.16 12.40 -15.11
CA ALA A 253 6.23 12.01 -16.03
C ALA A 253 7.63 12.23 -15.41
N MET A 254 7.85 13.38 -14.76
CA MET A 254 9.13 13.68 -14.09
C MET A 254 9.44 12.71 -12.96
N ALA A 255 8.45 12.34 -12.13
CA ALA A 255 8.64 11.36 -11.07
C ALA A 255 8.89 9.95 -11.63
N LEU A 256 8.18 9.57 -12.70
CA LEU A 256 8.34 8.29 -13.38
C LEU A 256 9.75 8.13 -13.97
N GLU A 257 10.34 9.19 -14.53
CA GLU A 257 11.71 9.11 -15.07
C GLU A 257 12.74 8.70 -14.01
N VAL A 258 12.64 9.26 -12.80
CA VAL A 258 13.54 8.91 -11.68
C VAL A 258 13.23 7.50 -11.17
N ARG A 259 11.94 7.16 -11.08
CA ARG A 259 11.50 5.82 -10.70
C ARG A 259 12.06 4.75 -11.63
N ASP A 260 12.00 4.94 -12.95
CA ASP A 260 12.48 3.97 -13.93
C ASP A 260 13.99 3.74 -13.80
N LYS A 261 14.76 4.81 -13.59
CA LYS A 261 16.21 4.73 -13.32
C LYS A 261 16.48 3.95 -12.03
N LEU A 262 15.76 4.26 -10.96
CA LEU A 262 15.85 3.53 -9.68
C LEU A 262 15.53 2.05 -9.87
N GLU A 263 14.41 1.71 -10.50
CA GLU A 263 14.01 0.32 -10.71
C GLU A 263 15.07 -0.48 -11.48
N GLN A 264 15.71 0.12 -12.50
CA GLN A 264 16.81 -0.49 -13.23
C GLN A 264 18.04 -0.76 -12.36
N GLN A 265 18.40 0.16 -11.46
CA GLN A 265 19.54 -0.06 -10.56
C GLN A 265 19.21 -1.04 -9.44
N LEU A 266 18.04 -0.91 -8.83
CA LEU A 266 17.62 -1.75 -7.71
C LEU A 266 17.45 -3.21 -8.14
N VAL A 267 16.88 -3.47 -9.33
CA VAL A 267 16.68 -4.85 -9.79
C VAL A 267 18.01 -5.54 -10.03
N ARG A 268 18.99 -4.80 -10.57
CA ARG A 268 20.36 -5.27 -10.72
C ARG A 268 20.99 -5.53 -9.36
N ALA A 269 20.82 -4.64 -8.38
CA ALA A 269 21.37 -4.86 -7.04
C ALA A 269 20.90 -6.17 -6.39
N HIS A 270 19.62 -6.55 -6.52
CA HIS A 270 19.15 -7.84 -5.99
C HIS A 270 19.75 -9.05 -6.71
N LEU A 271 19.82 -9.00 -8.05
CA LEU A 271 20.32 -10.10 -8.88
C LEU A 271 21.85 -10.24 -8.77
N GLU A 272 22.57 -9.13 -8.69
CA GLU A 272 24.00 -9.09 -8.49
C GLU A 272 24.35 -9.57 -7.06
N ALA A 273 23.54 -9.25 -6.05
CA ALA A 273 23.70 -9.79 -4.71
C ALA A 273 23.49 -11.31 -4.68
N GLU A 274 22.49 -11.83 -5.39
CA GLU A 274 22.30 -13.28 -5.57
C GLU A 274 23.54 -13.96 -6.19
N PHE A 275 24.15 -13.31 -7.19
CA PHE A 275 25.37 -13.78 -7.81
C PHE A 275 26.55 -13.77 -6.83
N ALA A 276 26.70 -12.72 -6.01
CA ALA A 276 27.73 -12.64 -4.98
C ALA A 276 27.62 -13.81 -3.98
N TRP A 277 26.41 -14.12 -3.52
CA TRP A 277 26.17 -15.29 -2.68
C TRP A 277 26.60 -16.60 -3.35
N LYS A 278 26.26 -16.78 -4.64
CA LYS A 278 26.67 -17.95 -5.44
C LYS A 278 28.19 -18.04 -5.65
N LYS A 279 28.92 -16.92 -5.50
CA LYS A 279 30.38 -16.86 -5.58
C LYS A 279 31.10 -17.08 -4.25
N GLY A 280 30.35 -17.27 -3.15
CA GLY A 280 30.91 -17.56 -1.83
C GLY A 280 31.06 -16.32 -0.95
N ALA A 281 30.40 -15.21 -1.28
CA ALA A 281 30.34 -14.06 -0.40
C ALA A 281 29.80 -14.44 0.99
N THR A 282 30.40 -13.86 2.01
CA THR A 282 30.05 -14.09 3.42
C THR A 282 29.03 -13.07 3.92
N GLU A 283 28.39 -13.37 5.03
CA GLU A 283 27.45 -12.43 5.68
C GLU A 283 28.13 -11.10 6.03
N SER A 284 29.38 -11.13 6.50
CA SER A 284 30.13 -9.91 6.84
C SER A 284 30.43 -9.05 5.62
N GLU A 285 30.75 -9.65 4.47
CA GLU A 285 31.01 -8.92 3.23
C GLU A 285 29.73 -8.30 2.67
N MET A 286 28.60 -9.01 2.80
CA MET A 286 27.31 -8.59 2.25
C MET A 286 26.51 -7.68 3.18
N ALA A 287 26.74 -7.67 4.49
CA ALA A 287 26.03 -6.81 5.45
C ALA A 287 25.85 -5.35 4.98
N PRO A 288 26.90 -4.62 4.53
CA PRO A 288 26.73 -3.25 4.02
C PRO A 288 25.92 -3.19 2.72
N VAL A 289 25.97 -4.22 1.87
CA VAL A 289 25.15 -4.32 0.65
C VAL A 289 23.67 -4.49 1.02
N LEU A 290 23.36 -5.39 1.96
CA LEU A 290 21.99 -5.67 2.37
C LEU A 290 21.33 -4.42 2.95
N LYS A 291 22.05 -3.65 3.77
CA LYS A 291 21.57 -2.37 4.30
C LYS A 291 21.19 -1.40 3.17
N LEU A 292 22.06 -1.24 2.17
CA LEU A 292 21.80 -0.33 1.04
C LEU A 292 20.64 -0.79 0.17
N ILE A 293 20.50 -2.09 -0.08
CA ILE A 293 19.34 -2.65 -0.81
C ILE A 293 18.05 -2.39 -0.03
N ARG A 294 18.03 -2.63 1.28
CA ARG A 294 16.87 -2.36 2.15
C ARG A 294 16.47 -0.89 2.07
N GLN A 295 17.43 0.02 2.27
CA GLN A 295 17.22 1.47 2.23
C GLN A 295 16.75 1.96 0.85
N SER A 296 17.32 1.41 -0.21
CA SER A 296 16.93 1.74 -1.58
C SER A 296 15.51 1.27 -1.88
N GLN A 297 15.19 0.03 -1.53
CA GLN A 297 13.87 -0.55 -1.78
C GLN A 297 12.80 0.11 -0.91
N TRP A 298 13.09 0.44 0.36
CA TRP A 298 12.16 1.18 1.21
C TRP A 298 11.75 2.52 0.58
N ARG A 299 12.72 3.31 0.11
CA ARG A 299 12.46 4.59 -0.56
C ARG A 299 11.74 4.42 -1.90
N TRP A 300 12.15 3.44 -2.70
CA TRP A 300 11.45 3.08 -3.92
C TRP A 300 9.99 2.74 -3.64
N ASP A 301 9.73 1.82 -2.70
CA ASP A 301 8.40 1.32 -2.40
C ASP A 301 7.52 2.43 -1.82
N TYR A 302 8.06 3.24 -0.90
CA TYR A 302 7.36 4.39 -0.33
C TYR A 302 6.91 5.38 -1.42
N GLY A 303 7.77 5.62 -2.42
CA GLY A 303 7.46 6.51 -3.55
C GLY A 303 6.46 5.93 -4.55
N VAL A 304 6.48 4.62 -4.81
CA VAL A 304 5.59 3.98 -5.80
C VAL A 304 4.27 3.47 -5.23
N ALA A 305 4.20 3.22 -3.92
CA ALA A 305 3.01 2.72 -3.26
C ALA A 305 1.92 3.79 -3.14
N THR A 306 2.29 5.08 -3.13
CA THR A 306 1.35 6.21 -3.25
C THR A 306 1.13 6.61 -4.71
N HIS A 307 0.02 6.16 -5.30
CA HIS A 307 -0.25 6.40 -6.71
C HIS A 307 -0.51 7.87 -7.05
N GLY A 308 -1.01 8.64 -6.08
CA GLY A 308 -1.23 10.09 -6.19
C GLY A 308 -0.02 10.93 -5.75
N GLY A 309 1.02 10.32 -5.17
CA GLY A 309 2.11 11.02 -4.49
C GLY A 309 2.84 12.03 -5.37
N SER A 310 3.04 11.73 -6.66
CA SER A 310 3.69 12.65 -7.61
C SER A 310 2.87 13.91 -7.90
N PHE A 311 1.58 13.92 -7.61
CA PHE A 311 0.77 15.14 -7.61
C PHE A 311 0.66 15.75 -6.21
N HIS A 312 0.46 14.93 -5.18
CA HIS A 312 0.28 15.41 -3.82
C HIS A 312 1.52 16.14 -3.31
N ALA A 313 2.71 15.55 -3.48
CA ALA A 313 3.99 16.12 -3.06
C ALA A 313 5.10 15.79 -4.09
N PRO A 314 5.07 16.38 -5.30
CA PRO A 314 5.99 16.06 -6.40
C PRO A 314 7.47 16.14 -6.00
N GLN A 315 7.85 17.23 -5.31
CA GLN A 315 9.24 17.45 -4.91
C GLN A 315 9.72 16.39 -3.91
N GLU A 316 8.85 16.01 -2.97
CA GLU A 316 9.19 14.99 -1.98
C GLU A 316 9.31 13.61 -2.64
N ILE A 317 8.39 13.23 -3.52
CA ILE A 317 8.48 11.97 -4.26
C ILE A 317 9.76 11.91 -5.10
N THR A 318 10.09 12.97 -5.83
CA THR A 318 11.34 13.03 -6.60
C THR A 318 12.57 12.93 -5.69
N ARG A 319 12.58 13.58 -4.51
CA ARG A 319 13.66 13.49 -3.53
C ARG A 319 13.83 12.05 -3.01
N ILE A 320 12.73 11.42 -2.59
CA ILE A 320 12.72 10.05 -2.06
C ILE A 320 13.24 9.06 -3.11
N LEU A 321 12.71 9.12 -4.33
CA LEU A 321 13.15 8.24 -5.43
C LEU A 321 14.62 8.49 -5.79
N SER A 322 15.09 9.74 -5.79
CA SER A 322 16.50 10.05 -6.07
C SER A 322 17.43 9.50 -4.99
N ALA A 323 17.05 9.60 -3.71
CA ALA A 323 17.79 9.00 -2.60
C ALA A 323 17.78 7.46 -2.70
N GLY A 324 16.67 6.85 -3.12
CA GLY A 324 16.62 5.42 -3.41
C GLY A 324 17.59 5.01 -4.53
N LEU A 325 17.70 5.82 -5.58
CA LEU A 325 18.61 5.60 -6.72
C LEU A 325 20.08 5.64 -6.28
N GLU A 326 20.46 6.63 -5.47
CA GLU A 326 21.79 6.73 -4.87
C GLU A 326 22.14 5.44 -4.11
N LYS A 327 21.25 4.97 -3.21
CA LYS A 327 21.47 3.76 -2.43
C LYS A 327 21.58 2.50 -3.29
N ALA A 328 20.79 2.39 -4.36
CA ALA A 328 20.92 1.28 -5.31
C ALA A 328 22.30 1.28 -5.99
N MET A 329 22.77 2.45 -6.45
CA MET A 329 24.07 2.57 -7.10
C MET A 329 25.23 2.25 -6.14
N GLU A 330 25.15 2.72 -4.88
CA GLU A 330 26.11 2.38 -3.83
C GLU A 330 26.13 0.86 -3.55
N ALA A 331 24.95 0.21 -3.51
CA ALA A 331 24.85 -1.23 -3.32
C ALA A 331 25.56 -1.98 -4.46
N ARG A 332 25.28 -1.62 -5.72
CA ARG A 332 25.91 -2.24 -6.89
C ARG A 332 27.42 -2.08 -6.91
N LEU A 333 27.93 -0.90 -6.54
CA LEU A 333 29.37 -0.66 -6.43
C LEU A 333 30.01 -1.61 -5.39
N LYS A 334 29.39 -1.74 -4.20
CA LYS A 334 29.87 -2.65 -3.17
C LYS A 334 29.79 -4.11 -3.60
N ILE A 335 28.70 -4.51 -4.27
CA ILE A 335 28.58 -5.88 -4.82
C ILE A 335 29.72 -6.15 -5.79
N SER A 336 30.04 -5.22 -6.69
CA SER A 336 31.16 -5.35 -7.63
C SER A 336 32.50 -5.59 -6.92
N GLN A 337 32.75 -4.90 -5.80
CA GLN A 337 33.94 -5.10 -4.98
C GLN A 337 33.97 -6.49 -4.32
N VAL A 338 32.83 -6.93 -3.77
CA VAL A 338 32.70 -8.26 -3.16
C VAL A 338 32.94 -9.35 -4.20
N VAL A 339 32.26 -9.30 -5.36
CA VAL A 339 32.46 -10.35 -6.38
C VAL A 339 33.88 -10.37 -6.93
N ALA A 340 34.57 -9.23 -6.98
CA ALA A 340 35.98 -9.16 -7.38
C ALA A 340 36.91 -9.83 -6.36
N GLN A 341 36.65 -9.68 -5.06
CA GLN A 341 37.36 -10.41 -4.00
C GLN A 341 37.16 -11.93 -4.13
N HIS A 342 36.00 -12.34 -4.62
CA HIS A 342 35.66 -13.74 -4.95
C HIS A 342 36.04 -14.13 -6.40
N GLY A 343 36.98 -13.40 -7.02
CA GLY A 343 37.62 -13.79 -8.28
C GLY A 343 36.81 -13.57 -9.54
N PHE A 344 35.75 -12.75 -9.50
CA PHE A 344 34.96 -12.39 -10.68
C PHE A 344 35.16 -10.92 -11.07
N VAL A 345 35.60 -10.68 -12.30
CA VAL A 345 35.75 -9.35 -12.88
C VAL A 345 35.00 -9.29 -14.21
N GLY A 346 34.19 -8.25 -14.40
CA GLY A 346 33.38 -8.05 -15.61
C GLY A 346 31.90 -7.84 -15.28
N ASP A 347 31.07 -7.87 -16.31
CA ASP A 347 29.62 -7.70 -16.18
C ASP A 347 28.98 -8.96 -15.60
N ILE A 348 28.23 -8.81 -14.50
CA ILE A 348 27.51 -9.91 -13.86
C ILE A 348 26.36 -10.34 -14.79
N PRO A 349 26.26 -11.63 -15.15
CA PRO A 349 25.18 -12.11 -16.00
C PRO A 349 23.83 -11.99 -15.28
N LEU A 350 22.84 -11.43 -15.98
CA LEU A 350 21.47 -11.26 -15.46
C LEU A 350 20.51 -12.24 -16.12
N PRO A 351 19.56 -12.82 -15.37
CA PRO A 351 18.49 -13.64 -15.94
C PRO A 351 17.53 -12.81 -16.80
N ASP A 352 16.84 -13.49 -17.72
CA ASP A 352 15.75 -12.88 -18.47
C ASP A 352 14.48 -12.78 -17.61
N ILE A 353 14.18 -11.55 -17.19
CA ILE A 353 13.00 -11.17 -16.41
C ILE A 353 12.13 -10.14 -17.17
N SER A 354 12.19 -10.17 -18.50
CA SER A 354 11.55 -9.17 -19.39
C SER A 354 10.02 -9.15 -19.35
N THR A 355 9.38 -10.21 -18.82
CA THR A 355 7.93 -10.27 -18.62
C THR A 355 7.59 -10.65 -17.18
N LYS A 356 6.35 -10.35 -16.77
CA LYS A 356 5.82 -10.76 -15.46
C LYS A 356 6.00 -12.26 -15.23
N GLU A 357 5.64 -13.08 -16.22
CA GLU A 357 5.67 -14.54 -16.14
C GLU A 357 7.11 -15.05 -16.00
N LYS A 358 8.05 -14.47 -16.76
CA LYS A 358 9.47 -14.83 -16.65
C LYS A 358 10.03 -14.47 -15.27
N ALA A 359 9.72 -13.26 -14.77
CA ALA A 359 10.13 -12.83 -13.44
C ALA A 359 9.53 -13.71 -12.33
N GLN A 360 8.25 -14.09 -12.43
CA GLN A 360 7.57 -14.95 -11.46
C GLN A 360 8.16 -16.37 -11.44
N LYS A 361 8.41 -16.95 -12.61
CA LYS A 361 9.07 -18.27 -12.73
C LYS A 361 10.50 -18.22 -12.17
N TYR A 362 11.24 -17.13 -12.42
CA TYR A 362 12.60 -16.97 -11.91
C TYR A 362 12.65 -17.02 -10.37
N ILE A 363 11.66 -16.45 -9.69
CA ILE A 363 11.58 -16.46 -8.22
C ILE A 363 10.85 -17.70 -7.66
N GLY A 364 10.58 -18.71 -8.50
CA GLY A 364 10.00 -19.99 -8.09
C GLY A 364 8.47 -20.01 -7.97
N LEU A 365 7.75 -19.02 -8.49
CA LEU A 365 6.29 -19.05 -8.55
C LEU A 365 5.81 -19.84 -9.78
N ASN A 366 4.66 -20.50 -9.64
CA ASN A 366 3.91 -21.13 -10.73
C ASN A 366 2.62 -20.33 -11.01
N PRO A 367 2.64 -19.38 -11.98
CA PRO A 367 1.49 -18.51 -12.22
C PRO A 367 0.22 -19.27 -12.60
N ASP A 368 0.34 -20.32 -13.42
CA ASP A 368 -0.81 -21.10 -13.90
C ASP A 368 -1.52 -21.80 -12.74
N GLU A 369 -0.75 -22.37 -11.82
CA GLU A 369 -1.30 -23.01 -10.62
C GLU A 369 -1.93 -21.99 -9.66
N LEU A 370 -1.27 -20.85 -9.43
CA LEU A 370 -1.81 -19.77 -8.59
C LEU A 370 -3.18 -19.31 -9.10
N HIS A 371 -3.30 -19.09 -10.41
CA HIS A 371 -4.56 -18.66 -11.03
C HIS A 371 -5.61 -19.76 -11.02
N ARG A 372 -5.24 -21.02 -11.31
CA ARG A 372 -6.17 -22.15 -11.25
C ARG A 372 -6.80 -22.30 -9.86
N LYS A 373 -5.97 -22.35 -8.81
CA LYS A 373 -6.45 -22.47 -7.42
C LYS A 373 -7.31 -21.27 -7.01
N LYS A 374 -6.99 -20.07 -7.51
CA LYS A 374 -7.80 -18.87 -7.24
C LYS A 374 -9.17 -18.91 -7.88
N GLU A 375 -9.25 -19.34 -9.13
CA GLU A 375 -10.53 -19.52 -9.80
C GLU A 375 -11.37 -20.61 -9.15
N GLU A 376 -10.74 -21.66 -8.62
CA GLU A 376 -11.44 -22.69 -7.83
C GLU A 376 -11.98 -22.12 -6.51
N PHE A 377 -11.17 -21.39 -5.75
CA PHE A 377 -11.58 -20.69 -4.52
C PHE A 377 -12.79 -19.76 -4.77
N LYS A 378 -12.75 -18.99 -5.86
CA LYS A 378 -13.85 -18.09 -6.25
C LYS A 378 -15.12 -18.84 -6.64
N LYS A 379 -15.03 -20.05 -7.18
CA LYS A 379 -16.19 -20.87 -7.57
C LYS A 379 -16.79 -21.63 -6.39
N VAL A 380 -15.97 -22.04 -5.43
CA VAL A 380 -16.38 -22.91 -4.32
C VAL A 380 -16.68 -22.09 -3.06
N THR A 381 -15.70 -21.34 -2.56
CA THR A 381 -15.76 -20.72 -1.23
C THR A 381 -16.53 -19.40 -1.23
N VAL A 382 -16.28 -18.53 -2.21
CA VAL A 382 -16.90 -17.18 -2.25
C VAL A 382 -18.44 -17.24 -2.30
N PRO A 383 -19.09 -18.11 -3.10
CA PRO A 383 -20.54 -18.22 -3.11
C PRO A 383 -21.12 -18.68 -1.77
N GLN A 384 -20.42 -19.56 -1.05
CA GLN A 384 -20.82 -20.02 0.28
C GLN A 384 -20.78 -18.88 1.29
N TRP A 385 -19.73 -18.05 1.27
CA TRP A 385 -19.65 -16.86 2.10
C TRP A 385 -20.80 -15.88 1.83
N ILE A 386 -21.09 -15.62 0.56
CA ILE A 386 -22.19 -14.74 0.15
C ILE A 386 -23.54 -15.31 0.61
N GLN A 387 -23.74 -16.62 0.45
CA GLN A 387 -24.98 -17.28 0.88
C GLN A 387 -25.16 -17.20 2.40
N SER A 388 -24.12 -17.50 3.18
CA SER A 388 -24.17 -17.40 4.64
C SER A 388 -24.43 -15.96 5.10
N ALA A 389 -23.78 -14.97 4.49
CA ALA A 389 -24.02 -13.56 4.80
C ALA A 389 -25.46 -13.11 4.52
N LYS A 390 -26.08 -13.62 3.43
CA LYS A 390 -27.50 -13.39 3.13
C LYS A 390 -28.41 -14.01 4.19
N GLU A 391 -28.13 -15.24 4.60
CA GLU A 391 -28.90 -15.94 5.65
C GLU A 391 -28.79 -15.24 7.01
N LYS A 392 -27.63 -14.69 7.34
CA LYS A 392 -27.40 -13.86 8.53
C LYS A 392 -28.00 -12.45 8.42
N GLY A 393 -28.40 -12.01 7.23
CA GLY A 393 -28.88 -10.65 6.98
C GLY A 393 -27.80 -9.58 7.08
N THR A 394 -26.53 -9.93 6.90
CA THR A 394 -25.37 -9.00 6.99
C THR A 394 -24.96 -8.43 5.64
N LEU A 395 -25.39 -9.04 4.52
CA LEU A 395 -25.15 -8.50 3.19
C LEU A 395 -26.26 -7.53 2.78
N TYR A 396 -25.95 -6.24 2.78
CA TYR A 396 -26.86 -5.19 2.35
C TYR A 396 -26.58 -4.83 0.89
N THR A 397 -26.99 -5.69 -0.05
CA THR A 397 -27.06 -5.22 -1.44
C THR A 397 -28.16 -4.18 -1.52
N ALA A 398 -27.85 -2.98 -2.00
CA ALA A 398 -28.88 -2.12 -2.55
C ALA A 398 -29.67 -2.97 -3.55
N LYS A 399 -30.99 -3.12 -3.33
CA LYS A 399 -31.84 -3.63 -4.40
C LYS A 399 -31.61 -2.67 -5.56
N ALA A 400 -31.05 -3.17 -6.66
CA ALA A 400 -31.08 -2.45 -7.91
C ALA A 400 -32.57 -2.29 -8.23
N ASN A 401 -33.13 -1.15 -7.90
CA ASN A 401 -34.46 -0.74 -8.32
C ASN A 401 -34.40 -0.28 -9.76
#